data_AF-A0A6C0JD39-F1
#
_entry.id   AF-A0A6C0JD39-F1
#
_cell.length_a   1.000
_cell.length_b   1.000
_cell.length_c   1.000
_cell.angle_alpha   90.00
_cell.angle_beta   90.00
_cell.angle_gamma   90.00
#
_symmetry.space_group_name_H-M   'P 1'
#
loop_
_entity.id
_entity.type
_entity.pdbx_description
1 polymer ?
#
loop_
_entity_poly.entity_id
_entity_poly.type
_entity_poly.pdbx_seq_one_letter_code
_entity_poly.pdbx_strand_id
1 'polypeptide(L)'
;MDVSKITYTNKNFIKYKSNNLKIRTPPIKIPFGLEESYGKKILKLQLQDYKTDDNMKTFYEIVRNIETRNMIELGVDNNIYKSALYQKGDYPPLLTVKIEERYGKMMCELQPDKDDPLKTIYNLQRNEKLILDLEFERVWEYKGKCGCIIKVKKIICVKDSV
;
A
#
# COMPACT_ATOMS: atom_id res chain seq x y z
N MET A 1 9.55 5.21 -12.06
CA MET A 1 9.88 6.22 -11.02
C MET A 1 11.34 6.06 -10.64
N ASP A 2 12.07 7.15 -10.44
CA ASP A 2 13.50 7.09 -10.09
C ASP A 2 13.69 7.05 -8.56
N VAL A 3 13.82 5.86 -7.99
CA VAL A 3 13.91 5.65 -6.53
C VAL A 3 15.15 6.30 -5.89
N SER A 4 16.16 6.67 -6.68
CA SER A 4 17.35 7.39 -6.16
C SER A 4 16.99 8.77 -5.60
N LYS A 5 15.87 9.35 -6.06
CA LYS A 5 15.34 10.64 -5.60
C LYS A 5 14.49 10.55 -4.33
N ILE A 6 14.41 9.36 -3.72
CA ILE A 6 13.79 9.18 -2.41
C ILE A 6 14.76 9.69 -1.34
N THR A 7 14.25 10.57 -0.49
CA THR A 7 14.96 11.13 0.66
C THR A 7 14.19 10.87 1.95
N TYR A 8 14.89 10.93 3.07
CA TYR A 8 14.32 10.71 4.39
C TYR A 8 14.54 11.96 5.25
N THR A 9 13.54 12.31 6.05
CA THR A 9 13.71 13.37 7.05
C THR A 9 14.35 12.80 8.32
N ASN A 10 14.79 13.68 9.22
CA ASN A 10 15.26 13.32 10.56
C ASN A 10 14.23 12.53 11.41
N LYS A 11 12.95 12.55 11.03
CA LYS A 11 11.87 11.78 11.67
C LYS A 11 11.46 10.56 10.83
N ASN A 12 12.34 10.11 9.93
CA ASN A 12 12.16 8.95 9.08
C ASN A 12 10.98 9.04 8.09
N PHE A 13 10.48 10.25 7.80
CA PHE A 13 9.46 10.43 6.77
C PHE A 13 10.05 10.27 5.38
N ILE A 14 9.37 9.52 4.53
CA ILE A 14 9.80 9.23 3.16
C ILE A 14 9.30 10.35 2.26
N LYS A 15 10.22 10.93 1.49
CA LYS A 15 9.95 12.02 0.55
C LYS A 15 10.42 11.64 -0.84
N TYR A 16 9.76 12.18 -1.85
CA TYR A 16 10.17 12.11 -3.25
C TYR A 16 10.14 13.52 -3.83
N LYS A 17 11.30 14.02 -4.28
CA LYS A 17 11.45 15.40 -4.76
C LYS A 17 10.83 16.42 -3.79
N SER A 18 11.19 16.33 -2.51
CA SER A 18 10.69 17.18 -1.40
C SER A 18 9.19 17.08 -1.06
N ASN A 19 8.43 16.23 -1.75
CA ASN A 19 7.01 15.99 -1.48
C ASN A 19 6.81 14.63 -0.80
N ASN A 20 5.61 14.38 -0.25
CA ASN A 20 5.26 13.03 0.22
C ASN A 20 5.34 12.03 -0.94
N LEU A 21 5.95 10.86 -0.71
CA LEU A 21 5.99 9.81 -1.72
C LEU A 21 4.60 9.20 -1.90
N LYS A 22 3.96 9.53 -3.03
CA LYS A 22 2.63 9.04 -3.39
C LYS A 22 2.67 8.20 -4.67
N ILE A 23 1.97 7.07 -4.66
CA ILE A 23 1.89 6.15 -5.79
C ILE A 23 0.44 5.72 -5.98
N ARG A 24 -0.04 5.75 -7.22
CA ARG A 24 -1.32 5.17 -7.61
C ARG A 24 -1.12 3.73 -8.03
N THR A 25 -1.98 2.83 -7.56
CA THR A 25 -1.97 1.43 -7.99
C THR A 25 -2.61 1.30 -9.38
N PRO A 26 -2.27 0.27 -10.18
CA PRO A 26 -3.19 -0.24 -11.20
C PRO A 26 -4.49 -0.77 -10.55
N PRO A 27 -5.54 -1.08 -11.34
CA PRO A 27 -6.69 -1.82 -10.82
C PRO A 27 -6.21 -3.10 -10.12
N ILE A 28 -6.52 -3.21 -8.84
CA ILE A 28 -5.97 -4.27 -7.98
C ILE A 28 -7.06 -4.87 -7.11
N LYS A 29 -6.98 -6.19 -6.92
CA LYS A 29 -7.97 -6.95 -6.17
C LYS A 29 -7.68 -6.87 -4.67
N ILE A 30 -8.72 -6.73 -3.85
CA ILE A 30 -8.66 -6.86 -2.39
C ILE A 30 -9.26 -8.22 -1.94
N PRO A 31 -8.46 -9.29 -1.82
CA PRO A 31 -8.96 -10.66 -1.61
C PRO A 31 -9.69 -10.90 -0.29
N PHE A 32 -9.68 -9.95 0.65
CA PHE A 32 -10.26 -10.11 2.00
C PHE A 32 -11.24 -9.00 2.40
N GLY A 33 -11.41 -7.95 1.60
CA GLY A 33 -12.18 -6.78 2.04
C GLY A 33 -11.43 -5.91 3.05
N LEU A 34 -12.16 -5.07 3.78
CA LEU A 34 -11.63 -4.30 4.91
C LEU A 34 -11.31 -5.22 6.10
N GLU A 35 -10.04 -5.25 6.51
CA GLU A 35 -9.59 -6.03 7.67
C GLU A 35 -9.20 -5.12 8.84
N GLU A 36 -9.10 -5.70 10.04
CA GLU A 36 -8.55 -5.05 11.21
C GLU A 36 -7.40 -5.86 11.82
N SER A 37 -6.29 -5.19 12.09
CA SER A 37 -5.10 -5.80 12.70
C SER A 37 -4.51 -4.84 13.72
N TYR A 38 -4.38 -5.29 14.98
CA TYR A 38 -3.89 -4.49 16.11
C TYR A 38 -4.60 -3.12 16.26
N GLY A 39 -5.93 -3.10 16.13
CA GLY A 39 -6.72 -1.86 16.23
C GLY A 39 -6.48 -0.89 15.07
N LYS A 40 -5.97 -1.38 13.94
CA LYS A 40 -5.75 -0.60 12.70
C LYS A 40 -6.51 -1.24 11.56
N LYS A 41 -7.26 -0.43 10.83
CA LYS A 41 -7.91 -0.82 9.58
C LYS A 41 -6.86 -1.00 8.49
N ILE A 42 -6.87 -2.15 7.83
CA ILE A 42 -5.92 -2.49 6.77
C ILE A 42 -6.65 -3.02 5.53
N LEU A 43 -6.00 -2.89 4.38
CA LEU A 43 -6.33 -3.61 3.16
C LEU A 43 -5.11 -4.43 2.75
N LYS A 44 -5.36 -5.64 2.26
CA LYS A 44 -4.34 -6.41 1.55
C LYS A 44 -4.66 -6.34 0.06
N LEU A 45 -3.71 -5.84 -0.72
CA LEU A 45 -3.82 -5.72 -2.16
C LEU A 45 -3.12 -6.92 -2.80
N GLN A 46 -3.81 -7.66 -3.66
CA GLN A 46 -3.25 -8.82 -4.35
C GLN A 46 -2.67 -8.39 -5.68
N LEU A 47 -1.35 -8.49 -5.80
CA LEU A 47 -0.61 -8.15 -7.03
C LEU A 47 -0.68 -9.35 -7.99
N GLN A 48 -1.90 -9.67 -8.42
CA GLN A 48 -2.16 -10.72 -9.40
C GLN A 48 -1.53 -10.36 -10.74
N ASP A 49 -1.02 -11.35 -11.47
CA ASP A 49 -0.47 -11.18 -12.82
C ASP A 49 0.74 -10.22 -12.89
N TYR A 50 1.42 -9.94 -11.77
CA TYR A 50 2.62 -9.08 -11.72
C TYR A 50 3.80 -9.58 -12.58
N LYS A 51 3.73 -10.81 -13.09
CA LYS A 51 4.71 -11.40 -14.02
C LYS A 51 4.34 -11.20 -15.49
N THR A 52 3.07 -10.95 -15.79
CA THR A 52 2.50 -10.96 -17.15
C THR A 52 1.85 -9.65 -17.56
N ASP A 53 1.36 -8.84 -16.61
CA ASP A 53 0.84 -7.49 -16.85
C ASP A 53 1.92 -6.44 -16.52
N ASP A 54 2.27 -5.60 -17.50
CA ASP A 54 3.35 -4.62 -17.38
C ASP A 54 3.06 -3.53 -16.34
N ASN A 55 1.80 -3.14 -16.16
CA ASN A 55 1.41 -2.11 -15.18
C ASN A 55 1.57 -2.65 -13.75
N MET A 56 1.09 -3.86 -13.50
CA MET A 56 1.22 -4.54 -12.21
C MET A 56 2.68 -4.88 -11.92
N LYS A 57 3.44 -5.34 -12.92
CA LYS A 57 4.88 -5.57 -12.80
C LYS A 57 5.61 -4.30 -12.41
N THR A 58 5.35 -3.20 -13.10
CA THR A 58 5.94 -1.89 -12.79
C THR A 58 5.59 -1.45 -11.37
N PHE A 59 4.33 -1.64 -10.94
CA PHE A 59 3.91 -1.33 -9.58
C PHE A 59 4.63 -2.20 -8.54
N TYR A 60 4.70 -3.52 -8.76
CA TYR A 60 5.44 -4.47 -7.91
C TYR A 60 6.92 -4.04 -7.75
N GLU A 61 7.59 -3.76 -8.86
CA GLU A 61 9.00 -3.35 -8.87
C GLU A 61 9.21 -2.02 -8.13
N ILE A 62 8.32 -1.05 -8.31
CA ILE A 62 8.38 0.22 -7.56
C ILE A 62 8.32 -0.03 -6.05
N VAL A 63 7.38 -0.85 -5.59
CA VAL A 63 7.23 -1.16 -4.15
C VAL A 63 8.46 -1.87 -3.62
N ARG A 64 8.97 -2.89 -4.33
CA ARG A 64 10.20 -3.61 -3.94
C ARG A 64 11.43 -2.70 -3.89
N ASN A 65 11.55 -1.78 -4.84
CA ASN A 65 12.66 -0.84 -4.88
C ASN A 65 12.59 0.17 -3.74
N ILE A 66 11.38 0.59 -3.33
CA ILE A 66 11.20 1.43 -2.12
C ILE A 66 11.60 0.66 -0.87
N GLU A 67 11.16 -0.59 -0.70
CA GLU A 67 11.57 -1.41 0.46
C GLU A 67 13.09 -1.61 0.50
N THR A 68 13.71 -1.85 -0.65
CA THR A 68 15.17 -1.95 -0.76
C THR A 68 15.87 -0.65 -0.37
N ARG A 69 15.34 0.49 -0.82
CA ARG A 69 15.88 1.81 -0.44
C ARG A 69 15.69 2.09 1.06
N ASN A 70 14.58 1.66 1.65
CA ASN A 70 14.34 1.77 3.10
C ASN A 70 15.36 0.94 3.89
N MET A 71 15.66 -0.29 3.44
CA MET A 71 16.65 -1.15 4.08
C MET A 71 18.06 -0.53 4.04
N ILE A 72 18.45 0.01 2.88
CA ILE A 72 19.74 0.71 2.73
C ILE A 72 19.83 1.92 3.66
N GLU A 73 18.78 2.73 3.73
CA GLU A 73 18.74 3.92 4.60
C GLU A 73 18.88 3.54 6.08
N LEU A 74 18.21 2.48 6.51
CA LEU A 74 18.22 2.02 7.89
C LEU A 74 19.46 1.19 8.24
N GLY A 75 20.27 0.78 7.27
CA GLY A 75 21.40 -0.11 7.48
C GLY A 75 21.00 -1.52 7.94
N VAL A 76 19.87 -2.03 7.45
CA VAL A 76 19.27 -3.31 7.87
C VAL A 76 19.08 -4.26 6.69
N ASP A 77 18.89 -5.55 6.98
CA ASP A 77 18.59 -6.59 6.00
C ASP A 77 17.13 -7.08 6.09
N ASN A 78 16.80 -8.11 5.30
CA ASN A 78 15.47 -8.73 5.31
C ASN A 78 15.14 -9.49 6.62
N ASN A 79 16.12 -9.82 7.46
CA ASN A 79 15.86 -10.47 8.75
C ASN A 79 15.27 -9.48 9.75
N ILE A 80 15.65 -8.20 9.64
CA ILE A 80 15.20 -7.11 10.51
C ILE A 80 14.02 -6.35 9.88
N TYR A 81 14.05 -6.15 8.57
CA TYR A 81 13.04 -5.41 7.83
C TYR A 81 11.77 -6.23 7.59
N LYS A 82 10.67 -5.80 8.20
CA LYS A 82 9.34 -6.34 7.98
C LYS A 82 8.74 -5.72 6.72
N SER A 83 8.87 -6.45 5.61
CA SER A 83 8.24 -6.11 4.33
C SER A 83 6.72 -6.00 4.47
N ALA A 84 6.14 -4.97 3.86
CA ALA A 84 4.71 -4.82 3.66
C ALA A 84 4.23 -5.63 2.44
N LEU A 85 5.15 -5.95 1.52
CA LEU A 85 4.93 -6.76 0.33
C LEU A 85 5.35 -8.22 0.58
N TYR A 86 4.42 -9.01 1.10
CA TYR A 86 4.65 -10.40 1.45
C TYR A 86 4.31 -11.35 0.30
N GLN A 87 5.21 -12.30 0.02
CA GLN A 87 4.97 -13.39 -0.92
C GLN A 87 5.26 -14.74 -0.24
N LYS A 88 4.33 -15.70 -0.38
CA LYS A 88 4.50 -17.07 0.11
C LYS A 88 4.48 -18.02 -1.09
N GLY A 89 5.61 -18.67 -1.37
CA GLY A 89 5.73 -19.59 -2.51
C GLY A 89 5.26 -18.96 -3.82
N ASP A 90 4.45 -19.71 -4.58
CA ASP A 90 3.95 -19.30 -5.90
C ASP A 90 2.66 -18.44 -5.86
N TYR A 91 2.13 -18.15 -4.67
CA TYR A 91 0.96 -17.29 -4.56
C TYR A 91 1.28 -15.85 -4.97
N PRO A 92 0.32 -15.12 -5.57
CA PRO A 92 0.49 -13.70 -5.86
C PRO A 92 0.89 -12.90 -4.60
N PRO A 93 1.85 -11.96 -4.70
CA PRO A 93 2.24 -11.11 -3.59
C PRO A 93 1.07 -10.32 -3.01
N LEU A 94 1.09 -10.12 -1.69
CA LEU A 94 0.14 -9.30 -0.96
C LEU A 94 0.83 -8.07 -0.39
N LEU A 95 0.36 -6.88 -0.79
CA LEU A 95 0.77 -5.62 -0.21
C LEU A 95 -0.19 -5.20 0.90
N THR A 96 0.30 -5.08 2.13
CA THR A 96 -0.52 -4.60 3.26
C THR A 96 -0.43 -3.08 3.38
N VAL A 97 -1.57 -2.41 3.30
CA VAL A 97 -1.70 -0.95 3.43
C VAL A 97 -2.67 -0.60 4.56
N LYS A 98 -2.48 0.56 5.20
CA LYS A 98 -3.28 1.01 6.34
C LYS A 98 -4.27 2.09 5.93
N ILE A 99 -5.46 2.04 6.49
CA ILE A 99 -6.39 3.17 6.49
C ILE A 99 -6.21 3.89 7.82
N GLU A 100 -5.82 5.16 7.76
CA GLU A 100 -5.64 5.96 8.96
C GLU A 100 -7.01 6.38 9.51
N GLU A 101 -7.16 6.34 10.83
CA GLU A 101 -8.35 6.80 11.52
C GLU A 101 -7.94 7.85 12.55
N ARG A 102 -8.66 8.98 12.59
CA ARG A 102 -8.48 10.05 13.58
C ARG A 102 -9.83 10.48 14.12
N TYR A 103 -9.97 10.45 15.45
CA TYR A 103 -11.21 10.86 16.12
C TYR A 103 -12.47 10.16 15.58
N GLY A 104 -12.39 8.86 15.29
CA GLY A 104 -13.50 8.07 14.73
C GLY A 104 -13.76 8.29 13.24
N LYS A 105 -12.92 9.08 12.55
CA LYS A 105 -13.05 9.38 11.13
C LYS A 105 -11.93 8.74 10.33
N MET A 106 -12.31 8.05 9.25
CA MET A 106 -11.38 7.52 8.27
C MET A 106 -10.72 8.68 7.51
N MET A 107 -9.39 8.72 7.52
CA MET A 107 -8.57 9.70 6.80
C MET A 107 -8.26 9.21 5.38
N CYS A 108 -9.30 8.77 4.68
CA CYS A 108 -9.23 8.26 3.31
C CYS A 108 -10.50 8.66 2.58
N GLU A 109 -10.35 9.15 1.36
CA GLU A 109 -11.47 9.41 0.46
C GLU A 109 -11.90 8.12 -0.24
N LEU A 110 -13.21 7.92 -0.39
CA LEU A 110 -13.76 6.87 -1.24
C LEU A 110 -14.53 7.51 -2.38
N GLN A 111 -14.16 7.14 -3.60
CA GLN A 111 -14.91 7.45 -4.80
C GLN A 111 -15.69 6.19 -5.19
N PRO A 112 -17.02 6.17 -4.93
CA PRO A 112 -17.86 5.03 -5.24
C PRO A 112 -17.98 4.82 -6.75
N ASP A 113 -18.44 3.62 -7.13
CA ASP A 113 -18.92 3.38 -8.49
C ASP A 113 -20.25 4.12 -8.68
N LYS A 114 -20.57 4.51 -9.91
CA LYS A 114 -21.85 5.16 -10.27
C LYS A 114 -23.04 4.27 -9.94
N ASP A 115 -22.86 2.96 -10.03
CA ASP A 115 -23.91 1.96 -9.79
C ASP A 115 -24.15 1.71 -8.28
N ASP A 116 -23.22 2.11 -7.40
CA ASP A 116 -23.35 2.02 -5.94
C ASP A 116 -22.87 3.33 -5.26
N PRO A 117 -23.62 4.44 -5.41
CA PRO A 117 -23.19 5.75 -4.95
C PRO A 117 -23.16 5.89 -3.42
N LEU A 118 -23.77 4.95 -2.69
CA LEU A 118 -23.83 4.93 -1.22
C LEU A 118 -22.70 4.13 -0.58
N LYS A 119 -21.84 3.51 -1.40
CA LYS A 119 -20.73 2.70 -0.90
C LYS A 119 -19.84 3.50 0.04
N THR A 120 -19.58 2.93 1.21
CA THR A 120 -18.61 3.46 2.18
C THR A 120 -17.41 2.52 2.30
N ILE A 121 -16.34 3.00 2.95
CA ILE A 121 -15.12 2.19 3.18
C ILE A 121 -15.46 0.93 4.01
N TYR A 122 -16.45 1.02 4.90
CA TYR A 122 -16.92 -0.12 5.70
C TYR A 122 -17.61 -1.20 4.87
N ASN A 123 -18.05 -0.85 3.66
CA ASN A 123 -18.71 -1.77 2.73
C ASN A 123 -17.74 -2.40 1.74
N LEU A 124 -16.41 -2.19 1.85
CA LEU A 124 -15.44 -2.83 0.97
C LEU A 124 -15.42 -4.35 1.21
N GLN A 125 -15.90 -5.08 0.22
CA GLN A 125 -16.06 -6.53 0.28
C GLN A 125 -14.85 -7.29 -0.27
N ARG A 126 -14.88 -8.59 -0.01
CA ARG A 126 -13.94 -9.55 -0.53
C ARG A 126 -13.94 -9.54 -2.07
N ASN A 127 -12.75 -9.64 -2.66
CA ASN A 127 -12.51 -9.79 -4.09
C ASN A 127 -12.86 -8.57 -4.97
N GLU A 128 -13.24 -7.44 -4.37
CA GLU A 128 -13.44 -6.22 -5.15
C GLU A 128 -12.14 -5.76 -5.83
N LYS A 129 -12.27 -5.17 -7.01
CA LYS A 129 -11.19 -4.46 -7.67
C LYS A 129 -11.29 -2.97 -7.36
N LEU A 130 -10.15 -2.37 -7.02
CA LEU A 130 -10.04 -0.96 -6.65
C LEU A 130 -8.81 -0.35 -7.29
N ILE A 131 -8.80 0.98 -7.43
CA ILE A 131 -7.58 1.77 -7.65
C ILE A 131 -7.33 2.56 -6.37
N LEU A 132 -6.10 2.55 -5.87
CA LEU A 132 -5.74 3.22 -4.63
C LEU A 132 -4.64 4.26 -4.84
N ASP A 133 -4.79 5.43 -4.23
CA ASP A 133 -3.70 6.36 -4.02
C ASP A 133 -3.04 6.08 -2.68
N LEU A 134 -1.81 5.61 -2.72
CA LEU A 134 -1.00 5.24 -1.57
C LEU A 134 -0.01 6.35 -1.23
N GLU A 135 0.25 6.54 0.05
CA GLU A 135 1.34 7.36 0.59
C GLU A 135 2.29 6.49 1.39
N PHE A 136 3.55 6.44 0.99
CA PHE A 136 4.63 5.83 1.76
C PHE A 136 5.07 6.88 2.78
N GLU A 137 4.56 6.80 4.00
CA GLU A 137 4.64 7.90 4.96
C GLU A 137 6.03 7.97 5.61
N ARG A 138 6.41 6.89 6.28
CA ARG A 138 7.63 6.83 7.09
C ARG A 138 8.09 5.40 7.29
N VAL A 139 9.38 5.25 7.57
CA VAL A 139 9.87 4.01 8.18
C VAL A 139 9.69 4.04 9.70
N TRP A 140 9.42 2.89 10.30
CA TRP A 140 9.28 2.73 11.75
C TRP A 140 10.28 1.72 12.25
N GLU A 141 10.69 1.87 13.50
CA GLU A 141 11.54 0.94 14.23
C GLU A 141 10.88 0.62 15.57
N TYR A 142 10.83 -0.65 15.92
CA TYR A 142 10.31 -1.12 17.19
C TYR A 142 10.96 -2.46 17.58
N LYS A 143 11.60 -2.49 18.74
CA LYS A 143 12.21 -3.70 19.33
C LYS A 143 13.11 -4.48 18.35
N GLY A 144 14.00 -3.78 17.65
CA GLY A 144 14.93 -4.40 16.70
C GLY A 144 14.28 -4.95 15.42
N LYS A 145 13.04 -4.55 15.12
CA LYS A 145 12.40 -4.72 13.81
C LYS A 145 12.08 -3.35 13.23
N CYS A 146 12.08 -3.26 11.92
CA CYS A 146 11.68 -2.04 11.23
C CYS A 146 10.77 -2.35 10.05
N GLY A 147 10.18 -1.33 9.45
CA GLY A 147 9.36 -1.49 8.24
C GLY A 147 8.84 -0.16 7.73
N CYS A 148 8.01 -0.20 6.69
CA CYS A 148 7.37 0.99 6.14
C CYS A 148 5.90 1.09 6.60
N ILE A 149 5.42 2.31 6.84
CA ILE A 149 3.99 2.60 6.95
C ILE A 149 3.50 3.11 5.60
N ILE A 150 2.62 2.35 4.97
CA ILE A 150 1.94 2.72 3.73
C ILE A 150 0.49 3.03 4.07
N LYS A 151 0.04 4.24 3.77
CA LYS A 151 -1.31 4.72 4.04
C LYS A 151 -2.11 4.86 2.76
N VAL A 152 -3.38 4.46 2.80
CA VAL A 152 -4.33 4.74 1.73
C VAL A 152 -4.87 6.16 1.92
N LYS A 153 -4.83 6.97 0.86
CA LYS A 153 -5.36 8.35 0.83
C LYS A 153 -6.66 8.46 0.05
N LYS A 154 -6.77 7.69 -1.03
CA LYS A 154 -7.97 7.63 -1.86
C LYS A 154 -8.20 6.20 -2.36
N ILE A 155 -9.46 5.80 -2.41
CA ILE A 155 -9.92 4.54 -2.99
C ILE A 155 -10.90 4.90 -4.10
N ILE A 156 -10.76 4.27 -5.26
CA ILE A 156 -11.66 4.42 -6.40
C ILE A 156 -12.18 3.03 -6.72
N CYS A 157 -13.50 2.84 -6.62
CA CYS A 157 -14.15 1.62 -7.05
C CYS A 157 -14.08 1.50 -8.57
N VAL A 158 -13.68 0.33 -9.08
CA VAL A 158 -13.71 0.04 -10.52
C VAL A 158 -14.78 -0.99 -10.79
N LYS A 159 -15.47 -0.82 -11.91
CA LYS A 159 -16.46 -1.78 -12.40
C LYS A 159 -15.74 -3.06 -12.85
N ASP A 160 -16.22 -4.21 -12.42
CA ASP A 160 -15.88 -5.45 -13.10
C ASP A 160 -16.54 -5.41 -14.48
N SER A 161 -15.73 -5.30 -15.53
CA SER A 161 -16.21 -5.60 -16.88
C SER A 161 -16.60 -7.08 -16.89
N VAL A 162 -17.91 -7.33 -16.87
CA VAL A 162 -18.50 -8.64 -17.17
C VAL A 162 -18.22 -8.96 -18.64
#